data_AF-A0A2T1E863-F1
#
_entry.id   AF-A0A2T1E863-F1
#
_cell.length_a   1.000
_cell.length_b   1.000
_cell.length_c   1.000
_cell.angle_alpha   90.00
_cell.angle_beta   90.00
_cell.angle_gamma   90.00
#
_symmetry.space_group_name_H-M   'P 1'
#
loop_
_entity.id
_entity.type
_entity.pdbx_description
1 polymer ?
#
loop_
_entity_poly.entity_id
_entity_poly.type
_entity_poly.pdbx_seq_one_letter_code
_entity_poly.pdbx_strand_id
1 'polypeptide(L)'
;MQLRKEITAVTNIVEAYHKFSKWFFFGGFGVIAKNDPIEQEKAIKYKDLIANAVIFQNVVDLTDILRDLQKKGYLVNREDVALISPYITAHVKRFGDYLIDMEIVPKSLEDAANLILV
;
A
#
# COMPACT_ATOMS: atom_id res chain seq x y z
N MET A 1 -28.21 16.82 13.79
CA MET A 1 -26.84 16.92 13.23
C MET A 1 -25.97 15.69 13.49
N GLN A 2 -26.20 14.92 14.57
CA GLN A 2 -25.40 13.74 14.92
C GLN A 2 -25.29 12.70 13.80
N LEU A 3 -26.42 12.31 13.20
CA LEU A 3 -26.46 11.33 12.12
C LEU A 3 -25.60 11.71 10.91
N ARG A 4 -25.55 13.00 10.52
CA ARG A 4 -24.72 13.46 9.40
C ARG A 4 -23.22 13.35 9.71
N LYS A 5 -22.81 13.63 10.96
CA LYS A 5 -21.43 13.50 11.39
C LYS A 5 -20.99 12.03 11.37
N GLU A 6 -21.84 11.14 11.85
CA GLU A 6 -21.59 9.68 11.84
C GLU A 6 -21.48 9.14 10.41
N ILE A 7 -22.42 9.49 9.53
CA ILE A 7 -22.36 9.12 8.11
C ILE A 7 -21.03 9.60 7.49
N THR A 8 -20.66 10.86 7.72
CA THR A 8 -19.43 11.42 7.16
C THR A 8 -18.18 10.72 7.70
N ALA A 9 -18.15 10.38 8.99
CA ALA A 9 -17.03 9.67 9.59
C ALA A 9 -16.85 8.27 8.98
N VAL A 10 -17.94 7.51 8.83
CA VAL A 10 -17.89 6.18 8.20
C VAL A 10 -17.47 6.29 6.73
N THR A 11 -18.02 7.25 5.98
CA THR A 11 -17.63 7.48 4.59
C THR A 11 -16.14 7.78 4.46
N ASN A 12 -15.59 8.66 5.31
CA ASN A 12 -14.17 8.99 5.29
C ASN A 12 -13.28 7.75 5.52
N ILE A 13 -13.65 6.87 6.45
CA ILE A 13 -12.92 5.62 6.70
C ILE A 13 -12.90 4.72 5.45
N VAL A 14 -14.05 4.55 4.80
CA VAL A 14 -14.19 3.73 3.59
C VAL A 14 -13.43 4.34 2.41
N GLU A 15 -13.51 5.65 2.21
CA GLU A 15 -12.79 6.36 1.16
C GLU A 15 -11.26 6.29 1.36
N ALA A 16 -10.81 6.44 2.60
CA ALA A 16 -9.40 6.29 2.94
C ALA A 16 -8.90 4.86 2.67
N TYR A 17 -9.69 3.83 3.02
CA TYR A 17 -9.38 2.45 2.68
C TYR A 17 -9.32 2.23 1.15
N HIS A 18 -10.28 2.75 0.39
CA HIS A 18 -10.28 2.62 -1.07
C HIS A 18 -9.06 3.29 -1.71
N LYS A 19 -8.69 4.49 -1.23
CA LYS A 19 -7.47 5.18 -1.68
C LYS A 19 -6.21 4.38 -1.37
N PHE A 20 -6.12 3.84 -0.15
CA PHE A 20 -5.01 3.00 0.30
C PHE A 20 -4.89 1.70 -0.51
N SER A 21 -5.99 0.98 -0.66
CA SER A 21 -6.07 -0.27 -1.41
C SER A 21 -5.73 -0.08 -2.89
N LYS A 22 -6.19 1.03 -3.51
CA LYS A 22 -5.84 1.38 -4.89
C LYS A 22 -4.35 1.68 -5.08
N TRP A 23 -3.67 2.19 -4.05
CA TRP A 23 -2.24 2.53 -4.14
C TRP A 23 -1.35 1.32 -4.46
N PHE A 24 -1.76 0.10 -4.09
CA PHE A 24 -1.00 -1.11 -4.39
C PHE A 24 -1.01 -1.54 -5.87
N PHE A 25 -1.97 -1.07 -6.68
CA PHE A 25 -2.09 -1.47 -8.10
C PHE A 25 -1.06 -0.80 -9.02
N PHE A 26 0.07 -1.45 -9.30
CA PHE A 26 1.10 -0.96 -10.22
C PHE A 26 0.78 -1.33 -11.68
N GLY A 27 1.28 -0.54 -12.64
CA GLY A 27 1.20 -0.85 -14.07
C GLY A 27 -0.16 -0.60 -14.78
N GLY A 28 -1.25 -0.34 -14.05
CA GLY A 28 -2.55 -0.05 -14.67
C GLY A 28 -3.59 0.60 -13.77
N PHE A 29 -3.25 1.02 -12.54
CA PHE A 29 -4.17 1.65 -11.58
C PHE A 29 -5.48 0.86 -11.31
N GLY A 30 -5.49 -0.45 -11.54
CA GLY A 30 -6.68 -1.29 -11.43
C GLY A 30 -7.60 -1.25 -12.66
N VAL A 31 -7.10 -0.80 -13.83
CA VAL A 31 -7.82 -0.96 -15.11
C VAL A 31 -7.92 -2.44 -15.42
N ILE A 32 -9.12 -2.96 -15.26
CA ILE A 32 -9.47 -4.31 -15.66
C ILE A 32 -9.50 -4.32 -17.20
N ALA A 33 -8.45 -4.87 -17.81
CA ALA A 33 -8.30 -4.90 -19.26
C ALA A 33 -9.27 -5.88 -19.96
N LYS A 34 -9.91 -6.79 -19.21
CA LYS A 34 -10.78 -7.86 -19.74
C LYS A 34 -12.12 -7.89 -19.01
N ASN A 35 -13.22 -7.94 -19.75
CA ASN A 35 -14.56 -8.12 -19.19
C ASN A 35 -14.81 -9.59 -18.79
N ASP A 36 -13.92 -10.15 -17.97
CA ASP A 36 -14.03 -11.49 -17.41
C ASP A 36 -14.28 -11.37 -15.89
N PRO A 37 -15.47 -11.77 -15.40
CA PRO A 37 -15.81 -11.72 -13.98
C PRO A 37 -14.81 -12.43 -13.06
N ILE A 38 -14.21 -13.54 -13.52
CA ILE A 38 -13.29 -14.34 -12.70
C ILE A 38 -11.99 -13.58 -12.48
N GLU A 39 -11.45 -12.96 -13.53
CA GLU A 39 -10.22 -12.16 -13.44
C GLU A 39 -10.43 -10.88 -12.62
N GLN A 40 -11.62 -10.27 -12.71
CA GLN A 40 -12.01 -9.14 -11.85
C GLN A 40 -12.05 -9.51 -10.38
N GLU A 41 -12.68 -10.65 -10.05
CA GLU A 41 -12.79 -11.12 -8.67
C GLU A 41 -11.40 -11.44 -8.08
N LYS A 42 -10.52 -12.10 -8.84
CA LYS A 42 -9.14 -12.35 -8.43
C LYS A 42 -8.40 -11.05 -8.13
N ALA A 43 -8.51 -10.07 -9.02
CA ALA A 43 -7.86 -8.77 -8.86
C ALA A 43 -8.29 -8.06 -7.57
N ILE A 44 -9.59 -8.10 -7.24
CA ILE A 44 -10.12 -7.54 -5.99
C ILE A 44 -9.57 -8.29 -4.78
N LYS A 45 -9.63 -9.64 -4.78
CA LYS A 45 -9.16 -10.47 -3.66
C LYS A 45 -7.67 -10.29 -3.38
N TYR A 46 -6.84 -10.29 -4.42
CA TYR A 46 -5.39 -10.09 -4.24
C TYR A 46 -5.07 -8.70 -3.68
N LYS A 47 -5.78 -7.67 -4.15
CA LYS A 47 -5.64 -6.31 -3.65
C LYS A 47 -6.02 -6.21 -2.18
N ASP A 48 -7.14 -6.81 -1.78
CA ASP A 48 -7.57 -6.81 -0.38
C ASP A 48 -6.60 -7.61 0.50
N LEU A 49 -6.03 -8.71 0.01
CA LEU A 49 -5.01 -9.46 0.73
C LEU A 49 -3.76 -8.62 1.00
N ILE A 50 -3.21 -7.95 -0.02
CA ILE A 50 -2.02 -7.09 0.13
C ILE A 50 -2.33 -5.91 1.06
N ALA A 51 -3.47 -5.25 0.87
CA ALA A 51 -3.88 -4.12 1.71
C ALA A 51 -3.96 -4.54 3.19
N ASN A 52 -4.60 -5.68 3.50
CA ASN A 52 -4.71 -6.18 4.86
C ASN A 52 -3.35 -6.55 5.47
N ALA A 53 -2.44 -7.14 4.69
CA ALA A 53 -1.10 -7.47 5.16
C ALA A 53 -0.31 -6.20 5.54
N VAL A 54 -0.39 -5.14 4.74
CA VAL A 54 0.29 -3.88 5.04
C VAL A 54 -0.39 -3.14 6.19
N ILE A 55 -1.72 -3.15 6.28
CA ILE A 55 -2.45 -2.60 7.44
C ILE A 55 -1.96 -3.26 8.74
N PHE A 56 -1.81 -4.58 8.73
CA PHE A 56 -1.32 -5.31 9.90
C PHE A 56 0.08 -4.85 10.30
N GLN A 57 1.01 -4.78 9.35
CA GLN A 57 2.37 -4.30 9.63
C GLN A 57 2.37 -2.86 10.14
N ASN A 58 1.57 -1.98 9.53
CA ASN A 58 1.44 -0.59 9.97
C ASN A 58 0.96 -0.48 11.41
N VAL A 59 0.00 -1.33 11.82
CA VAL A 59 -0.50 -1.34 13.21
C VAL A 59 0.58 -1.81 14.17
N VAL A 60 1.39 -2.82 13.80
CA VAL A 60 2.53 -3.28 14.60
C VAL A 60 3.53 -2.14 14.78
N ASP A 61 3.97 -1.52 13.69
CA ASP A 61 4.96 -0.44 13.70
C ASP A 61 4.46 0.78 14.49
N LEU A 62 3.20 1.19 14.29
CA LEU A 62 2.58 2.27 15.07
C LEU A 62 2.53 1.93 16.56
N THR A 63 2.21 0.69 16.92
CA THR A 63 2.16 0.26 18.32
C THR A 63 3.52 0.35 18.99
N ASP A 64 4.58 -0.07 18.28
CA ASP A 64 5.94 -0.01 18.81
C ASP A 64 6.44 1.43 18.93
N ILE A 65 6.14 2.30 17.96
CA ILE A 65 6.42 3.73 18.03
C ILE A 65 5.72 4.37 19.24
N LEU A 66 4.43 4.07 19.47
CA LEU A 66 3.67 4.61 20.60
C LEU A 66 4.27 4.16 21.94
N ARG A 67 4.69 2.90 22.05
CA ARG A 67 5.36 2.37 23.25
C ARG A 67 6.69 3.07 23.51
N ASP A 68 7.46 3.33 22.46
CA ASP A 68 8.75 4.01 22.60
C ASP A 68 8.59 5.50 22.95
N LEU A 69 7.53 6.16 22.46
CA LEU A 69 7.17 7.51 22.91
C LEU A 69 6.80 7.53 24.41
N GLN A 70 6.02 6.56 24.88
CA GLN A 70 5.70 6.43 26.30
C GLN A 70 6.96 6.24 27.16
N LYS A 71 7.89 5.37 26.74
CA LYS A 71 9.17 5.16 27.45
C LYS A 71 10.03 6.42 27.53
N LYS A 72 9.97 7.28 26.51
CA LYS A 72 10.68 8.58 26.48
C LYS A 72 10.01 9.67 27.32
N GLY A 73 8.87 9.36 27.96
CA GLY A 73 8.13 10.29 28.82
C GLY A 73 7.12 11.17 28.09
N TYR A 74 6.81 10.89 26.81
CA TYR A 74 5.74 11.59 26.11
C TYR A 74 4.36 11.09 26.56
N LEU A 75 3.42 12.02 26.68
CA LEU A 75 2.04 11.72 27.04
C LEU A 75 1.27 11.26 25.79
N VAL A 76 0.80 10.01 25.80
CA VAL A 76 0.03 9.40 24.71
C VAL A 76 -1.42 9.27 25.16
N ASN A 77 -2.31 10.14 24.67
CA ASN A 77 -3.74 10.06 24.98
C ASN A 77 -4.45 9.07 24.07
N ARG A 78 -5.49 8.44 24.59
CA ARG A 78 -6.35 7.54 23.81
C ARG A 78 -7.09 8.26 22.67
N GLU A 79 -7.46 9.52 22.89
CA GLU A 79 -8.16 10.34 21.89
C GLU A 79 -7.27 10.61 20.67
N ASP A 80 -5.99 10.88 20.89
CA ASP A 80 -5.01 11.10 19.81
C ASP A 80 -4.78 9.81 19.01
N VAL A 81 -4.65 8.67 19.70
CA VAL A 81 -4.48 7.36 19.07
C VAL A 81 -5.68 6.98 18.21
N ALA A 82 -6.90 7.36 18.62
CA ALA A 82 -8.13 7.10 17.85
C ALA A 82 -8.19 7.85 16.51
N LEU A 83 -7.39 8.91 16.35
CA LEU A 83 -7.29 9.68 15.09
C LEU A 83 -6.24 9.11 14.13
N ILE A 84 -5.39 8.19 14.59
CA ILE A 84 -4.35 7.57 13.77
C ILE A 84 -4.98 6.52 12.85
N SER A 85 -4.75 6.66 11.55
CA SER A 85 -5.17 5.64 10.57
C SER A 85 -3.98 4.74 10.19
N PRO A 86 -4.19 3.41 10.04
CA PRO A 86 -3.15 2.50 9.60
C PRO A 86 -2.93 2.54 8.07
N TYR A 87 -3.47 3.53 7.36
CA TYR A 87 -3.45 3.63 5.90
C TYR A 87 -2.24 4.42 5.38
N ILE A 88 -1.08 4.21 6.01
CA ILE A 88 0.17 4.92 5.71
C ILE A 88 0.93 4.14 4.63
N THR A 89 1.36 4.82 3.56
CA THR A 89 2.09 4.18 2.44
C THR A 89 3.50 4.72 2.24
N ALA A 90 3.88 5.82 2.91
CA ALA A 90 5.15 6.51 2.66
C ALA A 90 6.40 5.67 2.96
N HIS A 91 6.32 4.73 3.90
CA HIS A 91 7.41 3.84 4.26
C HIS A 91 7.44 2.55 3.42
N VAL A 92 6.39 2.29 2.62
CA VAL A 92 6.27 1.05 1.83
C VAL A 92 7.05 1.22 0.53
N LYS A 93 8.10 0.41 0.35
CA LYS A 93 8.86 0.35 -0.91
C LYS A 93 8.10 -0.44 -1.96
N ARG A 94 7.16 0.23 -2.62
CA ARG A 94 6.27 -0.37 -3.63
C ARG A 94 6.98 -1.13 -4.75
N PHE A 95 8.15 -0.65 -5.15
CA PHE A 95 8.95 -1.23 -6.24
C PHE A 95 10.18 -1.98 -5.75
N GLY A 96 10.30 -2.18 -4.43
CA GLY A 96 11.54 -2.67 -3.83
C GLY A 96 12.69 -1.68 -3.96
N ASP A 97 13.90 -2.18 -3.71
CA ASP A 97 15.15 -1.46 -3.91
C ASP A 97 15.71 -1.85 -5.28
N TYR A 98 15.96 -0.85 -6.13
CA TYR A 98 16.68 -1.05 -7.38
C TYR A 98 18.17 -0.92 -7.11
N LEU A 99 18.87 -2.06 -7.10
CA LEU A 99 20.33 -2.08 -7.11
C LEU A 99 20.78 -1.93 -8.56
N ILE A 100 21.23 -0.74 -8.92
CA ILE A 100 21.88 -0.50 -10.22
C ILE A 100 23.37 -0.72 -10.01
N ASP A 101 23.86 -1.85 -10.51
CA ASP A 101 25.30 -2.09 -10.58
C ASP A 101 25.86 -1.35 -11.81
N MET A 102 26.63 -0.30 -11.54
CA MET A 102 27.24 0.56 -12.57
C MET A 102 28.46 -0.09 -13.24
N GLU A 103 28.95 -1.22 -12.71
CA GLU A 103 30.07 -1.99 -13.28
C GLU A 103 29.58 -3.02 -14.31
N ILE A 104 28.28 -3.34 -14.30
CA ILE A 104 27.67 -4.21 -15.31
C ILE A 104 27.51 -3.41 -16.60
N VAL A 105 28.41 -3.65 -17.55
CA VAL A 105 28.23 -3.19 -18.93
C VAL A 105 27.01 -3.91 -19.51
N PRO A 106 25.94 -3.20 -19.93
CA PRO A 106 24.79 -3.83 -20.56
C PRO A 106 25.24 -4.53 -21.84
N LYS A 107 24.64 -5.69 -22.15
CA LYS A 107 24.85 -6.34 -23.45
C LYS A 107 24.53 -5.36 -24.59
N SER A 108 25.31 -5.42 -25.67
CA SER A 108 25.06 -4.57 -26.82
C SER A 108 23.66 -4.83 -27.40
N LEU A 109 23.08 -3.82 -28.06
CA LEU A 109 21.77 -3.96 -28.70
C LEU A 109 21.76 -5.07 -29.78
N GLU A 110 22.91 -5.31 -30.40
CA GLU A 110 23.11 -6.38 -31.39
C GLU A 110 23.05 -7.78 -30.74
N ASP A 111 23.66 -7.93 -29.56
CA ASP A 111 23.62 -9.18 -28.79
C ASP A 111 22.22 -9.48 -28.23
N ALA A 112 21.44 -8.45 -27.91
CA ALA A 112 20.08 -8.58 -27.40
C ALA A 112 19.08 -9.01 -28.50
N ALA A 113 19.26 -8.53 -29.74
CA ALA A 113 18.40 -8.88 -30.86
C ALA A 113 18.48 -10.38 -31.23
N ASN A 114 19.67 -10.99 -31.11
CA ASN A 114 19.87 -12.42 -31.37
C ASN A 114 19.21 -13.35 -30.33
N LEU A 115 18.80 -12.83 -29.18
CA LEU A 115 18.12 -13.58 -28.11
C LEU A 115 16.59 -13.62 -28.27
N ILE A 116 16.03 -12.73 -29.10
CA ILE A 116 14.57 -12.62 -29.35
C ILE A 116 14.17 -13.35 -30.64
N LEU A 117 15.16 -13.75 -31.46
CA LEU A 117 14.96 -14.38 -32.77
C LEU A 117 15.31 -15.88 -32.82
N VAL A 118 15.28 -16.58 -31.68
CA VAL A 118 15.40 -18.05 -31.60
C VAL A 118 14.13 -18.67 -31.03
#